data_AF-A0A959FJS0-F1
#
_entry.id   AF-A0A959FJS0-F1
#
_cell.length_a   1.000
_cell.length_b   1.000
_cell.length_c   1.000
_cell.angle_alpha   90.00
_cell.angle_beta   90.00
_cell.angle_gamma   90.00
#
_symmetry.space_group_name_H-M   'P 1'
#
loop_
_entity.id
_entity.type
_entity.pdbx_description
1 polymer ?
#
loop_
_entity_poly.entity_id
_entity_poly.type
_entity_poly.pdbx_seq_one_letter_code
_entity_poly.pdbx_strand_id
1 'polypeptide(L)'
;ADHWAQDLLGNKTEALLATLAREDGEALQLASLVVTPTTFGPQHRNDLLHIIQSRPRLMEEDDAFRRTMLSATLSPELPDRGNFTRALYDEAEPGGKVRRAMLCQLVADDPTPTDVTLFYDLLSKDPLILDQPDRDLITAFRTQPELLTGQLNRWLAWLEEDREPVAFWELINYYWPLYPGAVTTLREELPRLKNYGLSRLEAGPEQVERSEVILNFFRLTEVDGNELIQPLKRLFGQTADRELAFTAARMLLDGGHALPRSSLKRWLSVDEHYLPTIRLLQRYDQLSLVPKRLYSEERIARAQLEAYFAAEDVAYEELTFYGTQIIRYEGKEHRFFLYRYDSQGRVNHLAVVGGFPAEEGEQILLDDTPINHSMMPVSRRRIEEEAENLVDDLMRW
;
A
#
# COMPACT_ATOMS: atom_id res chain seq x y z
N ALA A 1 -27.04 -48.70 -24.79
CA ALA A 1 -27.16 -47.98 -23.51
C ALA A 1 -26.39 -46.67 -23.58
N ASP A 2 -25.14 -46.68 -24.06
CA ASP A 2 -24.29 -45.49 -24.17
C ASP A 2 -24.84 -44.37 -25.07
N HIS A 3 -25.46 -44.70 -26.20
CA HIS A 3 -26.06 -43.69 -27.10
C HIS A 3 -27.23 -42.91 -26.47
N TRP A 4 -28.08 -43.59 -25.69
CA TRP A 4 -29.22 -42.97 -25.02
C TRP A 4 -28.80 -42.10 -23.84
N ALA A 5 -27.73 -42.49 -23.13
CA ALA A 5 -27.16 -41.68 -22.06
C ALA A 5 -26.50 -40.40 -22.60
N GLN A 6 -25.83 -40.49 -23.76
CA GLN A 6 -25.24 -39.33 -24.45
C GLN A 6 -26.30 -38.35 -24.96
N ASP A 7 -27.42 -38.81 -25.53
CA ASP A 7 -28.51 -37.93 -25.98
C ASP A 7 -29.24 -37.24 -24.81
N LEU A 8 -29.42 -37.94 -23.68
CA LEU A 8 -30.06 -37.37 -22.50
C LEU A 8 -29.16 -36.37 -21.77
N LEU A 9 -27.84 -36.58 -21.79
CA LEU A 9 -26.84 -35.64 -21.28
C LEU A 9 -26.65 -34.45 -22.22
N GLY A 10 -26.58 -34.68 -23.54
CA GLY A 10 -26.44 -33.62 -24.55
C GLY A 10 -27.60 -32.62 -24.52
N ASN A 11 -28.85 -33.11 -24.46
CA ASN A 11 -30.04 -32.26 -24.33
C ASN A 11 -30.05 -31.44 -23.01
N LYS A 12 -29.45 -31.96 -21.94
CA LYS A 12 -29.32 -31.23 -20.67
C LYS A 12 -28.21 -30.19 -20.71
N THR A 13 -27.09 -30.48 -21.36
CA THR A 13 -25.97 -29.55 -21.51
C THR A 13 -26.34 -28.37 -22.42
N GLU A 14 -27.05 -28.60 -23.52
CA GLU A 14 -27.56 -27.52 -24.39
C GLU A 14 -28.59 -26.64 -23.67
N ALA A 15 -29.52 -27.24 -22.92
CA ALA A 15 -30.46 -26.49 -22.10
C ALA A 15 -29.76 -25.66 -21.01
N LEU A 16 -28.66 -26.18 -20.46
CA LEU A 16 -27.84 -25.47 -19.47
C LEU A 16 -27.07 -24.32 -20.11
N LEU A 17 -26.45 -24.50 -21.29
CA LEU A 17 -25.82 -23.41 -22.05
C LEU A 17 -26.82 -22.30 -22.39
N ALA A 18 -28.01 -22.69 -22.86
CA ALA A 18 -29.08 -21.75 -23.14
C ALA A 18 -29.52 -21.00 -21.86
N THR A 19 -29.53 -21.66 -20.71
CA THR A 19 -29.87 -21.01 -19.43
C THR A 19 -28.77 -20.07 -18.95
N LEU A 20 -27.50 -20.47 -19.04
CA LEU A 20 -26.34 -19.62 -18.72
C LEU A 20 -26.25 -18.40 -19.65
N ALA A 21 -26.79 -18.50 -20.87
CA ALA A 21 -26.92 -17.41 -21.83
C ALA A 21 -28.10 -16.46 -21.56
N ARG A 22 -28.99 -16.71 -20.57
CA ARG A 22 -30.16 -15.86 -20.24
C ARG A 22 -29.88 -14.86 -19.12
N GLU A 23 -30.39 -13.64 -19.22
CA GLU A 23 -30.16 -12.53 -18.25
C GLU A 23 -30.91 -12.68 -16.91
N ASP A 24 -31.58 -13.82 -16.68
CA ASP A 24 -32.35 -14.06 -15.47
C ASP A 24 -31.44 -14.53 -14.32
N GLY A 25 -31.25 -13.68 -13.31
CA GLY A 25 -30.33 -13.91 -12.20
C GLY A 25 -30.64 -15.16 -11.36
N GLU A 26 -31.92 -15.52 -11.18
CA GLU A 26 -32.29 -16.71 -10.38
C GLU A 26 -32.01 -18.01 -11.15
N ALA A 27 -32.36 -18.02 -12.44
CA ALA A 27 -32.07 -19.14 -13.33
C ALA A 27 -30.55 -19.35 -13.51
N LEU A 28 -29.78 -18.27 -13.49
CA LEU A 28 -28.33 -18.28 -13.62
C LEU A 28 -27.64 -18.83 -12.37
N GLN A 29 -28.08 -18.43 -11.17
CA GLN A 29 -27.59 -19.00 -9.91
C GLN A 29 -27.88 -20.50 -9.85
N LEU A 30 -29.11 -20.92 -10.19
CA LEU A 30 -29.46 -22.35 -10.22
C LEU A 30 -28.65 -23.12 -11.27
N ALA A 31 -28.43 -22.55 -12.45
CA ALA A 31 -27.58 -23.16 -13.47
C ALA A 31 -26.14 -23.32 -12.98
N SER A 32 -25.58 -22.32 -12.29
CA SER A 32 -24.21 -22.36 -11.77
C SER A 32 -23.99 -23.43 -10.69
N LEU A 33 -25.05 -23.83 -9.97
CA LEU A 33 -25.00 -24.88 -8.95
C LEU A 33 -24.94 -26.30 -9.54
N VAL A 34 -25.36 -26.46 -10.81
CA VAL A 34 -25.45 -27.77 -11.48
C VAL A 34 -24.28 -28.01 -12.43
N VAL A 35 -23.55 -26.95 -12.80
CA VAL A 35 -22.31 -27.07 -13.57
C VAL A 35 -21.22 -27.68 -12.72
N THR A 36 -20.65 -28.77 -13.24
CA THR A 36 -19.47 -29.45 -12.74
C THR A 36 -18.32 -29.34 -13.75
N PRO A 37 -17.06 -29.64 -13.36
CA PRO A 37 -15.90 -29.62 -14.26
C PRO A 37 -16.02 -30.52 -15.51
N THR A 38 -16.98 -31.45 -15.53
CA THR A 38 -17.26 -32.39 -16.63
C THR A 38 -18.55 -32.11 -17.38
N THR A 39 -19.29 -31.07 -16.99
CA THR A 39 -20.58 -30.72 -17.59
C THR A 39 -20.46 -30.32 -19.07
N PHE A 40 -19.32 -29.73 -19.44
CA PHE A 40 -19.05 -29.30 -20.81
C PHE A 40 -17.82 -30.00 -21.37
N GLY A 41 -17.96 -30.63 -22.55
CA GLY A 41 -16.85 -31.10 -23.36
C GLY A 41 -16.33 -30.05 -24.38
N PRO A 42 -15.23 -30.35 -25.11
CA PRO A 42 -14.61 -29.45 -26.09
C PRO A 42 -15.55 -28.90 -27.16
N GLN A 43 -16.58 -29.66 -27.53
CA GLN A 43 -17.57 -29.25 -28.53
C GLN A 43 -18.39 -28.02 -28.11
N HIS A 44 -18.51 -27.74 -26.81
CA HIS A 44 -19.26 -26.60 -26.28
C HIS A 44 -18.41 -25.33 -26.11
N ARG A 45 -17.16 -25.36 -26.60
CA ARG A 45 -16.17 -24.28 -26.46
C ARG A 45 -16.70 -22.92 -26.86
N ASN A 46 -17.24 -22.83 -28.06
CA ASN A 46 -17.61 -21.56 -28.66
C ASN A 46 -18.80 -20.95 -27.92
N ASP A 47 -19.72 -21.78 -27.44
CA ASP A 47 -20.88 -21.34 -26.69
C ASP A 47 -20.48 -20.82 -25.30
N LEU A 48 -19.57 -21.52 -24.60
CA LEU A 48 -19.04 -21.06 -23.31
C LEU A 48 -18.25 -19.76 -23.43
N LEU A 49 -17.40 -19.65 -24.45
CA LEU A 49 -16.66 -18.43 -24.77
C LEU A 49 -17.62 -17.26 -25.04
N HIS A 50 -18.65 -17.49 -25.85
CA HIS A 50 -19.67 -16.49 -26.15
C HIS A 50 -20.43 -16.04 -24.89
N ILE A 51 -20.78 -16.98 -23.99
CA ILE A 51 -21.44 -16.68 -22.72
C ILE A 51 -20.54 -15.83 -21.81
N ILE A 52 -19.27 -16.20 -21.67
CA ILE A 52 -18.31 -15.45 -20.83
C ILE A 52 -18.10 -14.04 -21.37
N GLN A 53 -17.95 -13.88 -22.69
CA GLN A 53 -17.71 -12.59 -23.33
C GLN A 53 -18.93 -11.69 -23.37
N SER A 54 -20.13 -12.26 -23.55
CA SER A 54 -21.37 -11.48 -23.56
C SER A 54 -21.76 -10.97 -22.16
N ARG A 55 -21.07 -11.43 -21.11
CA ARG A 55 -21.45 -11.20 -19.70
C ARG A 55 -20.26 -10.77 -18.82
N PRO A 56 -19.51 -9.73 -19.19
CA PRO A 56 -18.39 -9.26 -18.37
C PRO A 56 -18.86 -8.90 -16.96
N ARG A 57 -19.98 -8.19 -16.79
CA ARG A 57 -20.51 -7.83 -15.46
C ARG A 57 -20.81 -9.01 -14.55
N LEU A 58 -21.35 -10.11 -15.05
CA LEU A 58 -21.61 -11.30 -14.20
C LEU A 58 -20.32 -12.02 -13.83
N MET A 59 -19.35 -12.05 -14.75
CA MET A 59 -17.98 -12.47 -14.45
C MET A 59 -17.26 -11.52 -13.48
N GLU A 60 -17.79 -10.32 -13.23
CA GLU A 60 -17.23 -9.34 -12.31
C GLU A 60 -17.91 -9.33 -10.94
N GLU A 61 -19.23 -9.51 -10.89
CA GLU A 61 -20.08 -9.29 -9.70
C GLU A 61 -20.51 -10.58 -9.02
N ASP A 62 -20.49 -11.72 -9.72
CA ASP A 62 -20.93 -13.02 -9.20
C ASP A 62 -19.76 -14.02 -9.15
N ASP A 63 -19.17 -14.15 -7.96
CA ASP A 63 -18.07 -15.07 -7.67
C ASP A 63 -18.41 -16.53 -7.94
N ALA A 64 -19.66 -16.94 -7.68
CA ALA A 64 -20.09 -18.31 -7.89
C ALA A 64 -20.19 -18.60 -9.38
N PHE A 65 -20.84 -17.72 -10.14
CA PHE A 65 -20.91 -17.83 -11.60
C PHE A 65 -19.51 -17.82 -12.23
N ARG A 66 -18.64 -16.90 -11.80
CA ARG A 66 -17.25 -16.82 -12.27
C ARG A 66 -16.47 -18.10 -12.02
N ARG A 67 -16.44 -18.59 -10.78
CA ARG A 67 -15.74 -19.84 -10.44
C ARG A 67 -16.30 -21.04 -11.19
N THR A 68 -17.63 -21.10 -11.33
CA THR A 68 -18.29 -22.16 -12.08
C THR A 68 -17.92 -22.13 -13.55
N MET A 69 -17.99 -20.98 -14.21
CA MET A 69 -17.65 -20.85 -15.62
C MET A 69 -16.16 -21.09 -15.87
N LEU A 70 -15.29 -20.61 -14.99
CA LEU A 70 -13.85 -20.82 -15.09
C LEU A 70 -13.43 -22.27 -14.80
N SER A 71 -14.02 -22.93 -13.80
CA SER A 71 -13.73 -24.35 -13.54
C SER A 71 -14.20 -25.26 -14.67
N ALA A 72 -15.34 -24.95 -15.30
CA ALA A 72 -15.85 -25.64 -16.48
C ALA A 72 -14.96 -25.46 -17.72
N THR A 73 -14.28 -24.32 -17.84
CA THR A 73 -13.50 -23.94 -19.04
C THR A 73 -12.01 -24.20 -18.87
N LEU A 74 -11.53 -24.30 -17.63
CA LEU A 74 -10.15 -24.56 -17.26
C LEU A 74 -9.96 -25.96 -16.67
N SER A 75 -10.93 -26.87 -16.83
CA SER A 75 -10.86 -28.24 -16.31
C SER A 75 -9.68 -29.02 -16.91
N PRO A 76 -8.87 -29.72 -16.09
CA PRO A 76 -7.75 -30.55 -16.56
C PRO A 76 -8.20 -31.72 -17.45
N GLU A 77 -9.48 -32.10 -17.39
CA GLU A 77 -10.05 -33.20 -18.18
C GLU A 77 -10.41 -32.78 -19.61
N LEU A 78 -10.27 -31.50 -19.98
CA LEU A 78 -10.55 -30.99 -21.32
C LEU A 78 -9.44 -31.34 -22.33
N PRO A 79 -9.75 -32.02 -23.44
CA PRO A 79 -8.87 -32.09 -24.61
C PRO A 79 -8.46 -30.69 -25.09
N ASP A 80 -7.18 -30.51 -25.41
CA ASP A 80 -6.59 -29.25 -25.88
C ASP A 80 -6.78 -28.03 -24.95
N ARG A 81 -6.97 -28.26 -23.65
CA ARG A 81 -7.10 -27.22 -22.61
C ARG A 81 -6.16 -26.02 -22.80
N GLY A 82 -4.88 -26.26 -23.07
CA GLY A 82 -3.91 -25.16 -23.26
C GLY A 82 -4.26 -24.22 -24.43
N ASN A 83 -4.68 -24.75 -25.58
CA ASN A 83 -5.08 -23.94 -26.74
C ASN A 83 -6.45 -23.29 -26.53
N PHE A 84 -7.31 -23.98 -25.79
CA PHE A 84 -8.61 -23.47 -25.38
C PHE A 84 -8.48 -22.24 -24.48
N THR A 85 -7.74 -22.39 -23.38
CA THR A 85 -7.48 -21.34 -22.40
C THR A 85 -6.74 -20.15 -23.00
N ARG A 86 -5.77 -20.37 -23.91
CA ARG A 86 -5.07 -19.29 -24.62
C ARG A 86 -6.00 -18.43 -25.46
N ALA A 87 -6.92 -19.03 -26.22
CA ALA A 87 -7.86 -18.26 -27.03
C ALA A 87 -8.83 -17.46 -26.17
N LEU A 88 -9.39 -18.07 -25.12
CA LEU A 88 -10.24 -17.37 -24.16
C LEU A 88 -9.53 -16.13 -23.58
N TYR A 89 -8.25 -16.29 -23.22
CA TYR A 89 -7.45 -15.23 -22.64
C TYR A 89 -7.15 -14.12 -23.65
N ASP A 90 -6.73 -14.49 -24.86
CA ASP A 90 -6.38 -13.55 -25.92
C ASP A 90 -7.59 -12.69 -26.35
N GLU A 91 -8.80 -13.26 -26.32
CA GLU A 91 -10.03 -12.54 -26.66
C GLU A 91 -10.64 -11.72 -25.51
N ALA A 92 -10.24 -11.96 -24.26
CA ALA A 92 -10.66 -11.15 -23.12
C ALA A 92 -9.93 -9.78 -23.11
N GLU A 93 -10.55 -8.78 -22.49
CA GLU A 93 -9.97 -7.43 -22.39
C GLU A 93 -8.63 -7.42 -21.63
N PRO A 94 -7.56 -6.80 -22.18
CA PRO A 94 -6.27 -6.66 -21.50
C PRO A 94 -6.40 -5.96 -20.13
N GLY A 95 -5.72 -6.49 -19.11
CA GLY A 95 -5.83 -5.97 -17.74
C GLY A 95 -7.16 -6.28 -17.04
N GLY A 96 -8.16 -6.77 -17.78
CA GLY A 96 -9.53 -6.96 -17.32
C GLY A 96 -9.71 -8.09 -16.31
N LYS A 97 -10.82 -8.03 -15.55
CA LYS A 97 -11.09 -8.97 -14.45
C LYS A 97 -11.21 -10.43 -14.91
N VAL A 98 -11.68 -10.68 -16.14
CA VAL A 98 -11.77 -12.04 -16.70
C VAL A 98 -10.39 -12.67 -16.84
N ARG A 99 -9.41 -11.95 -17.40
CA ARG A 99 -8.02 -12.44 -17.52
C ARG A 99 -7.40 -12.70 -16.15
N ARG A 100 -7.63 -11.81 -15.18
CA ARG A 100 -7.18 -11.99 -13.78
C ARG A 100 -7.77 -13.24 -13.15
N ALA A 101 -9.08 -13.42 -13.26
CA ALA A 101 -9.77 -14.58 -12.68
C ALA A 101 -9.33 -15.90 -13.33
N MET A 102 -9.09 -15.91 -14.65
CA MET A 102 -8.51 -17.06 -15.35
C MET A 102 -7.12 -17.41 -14.80
N LEU A 103 -6.25 -16.40 -14.61
CA LEU A 103 -4.93 -16.59 -14.02
C LEU A 103 -5.03 -17.16 -12.60
N CYS A 104 -5.85 -16.57 -11.73
CA CYS A 104 -6.08 -17.08 -10.37
C CYS A 104 -6.57 -18.54 -10.37
N GLN A 105 -7.48 -18.90 -11.27
CA GLN A 105 -8.03 -20.26 -11.34
C GLN A 105 -6.99 -21.28 -11.84
N LEU A 106 -6.02 -20.89 -12.68
CA LEU A 106 -4.94 -21.78 -13.12
C LEU A 106 -3.99 -22.17 -11.98
N VAL A 107 -3.88 -21.34 -10.95
CA VAL A 107 -3.00 -21.58 -9.79
C VAL A 107 -3.79 -21.88 -8.51
N ALA A 108 -5.10 -22.09 -8.62
CA ALA A 108 -5.94 -22.51 -7.50
C ALA A 108 -5.73 -23.99 -7.16
N ASP A 109 -5.81 -24.34 -5.87
CA ASP A 109 -5.83 -25.69 -5.28
C ASP A 109 -5.07 -26.78 -6.06
N ASP A 110 -3.77 -26.95 -5.74
CA ASP A 110 -2.87 -28.00 -6.26
C ASP A 110 -2.63 -27.97 -7.78
N PRO A 111 -2.04 -26.89 -8.33
CA PRO A 111 -1.87 -26.74 -9.77
C PRO A 111 -0.85 -27.74 -10.33
N THR A 112 -1.16 -28.27 -11.51
CA THR A 112 -0.23 -29.15 -12.22
C THR A 112 0.92 -28.35 -12.85
N PRO A 113 2.09 -28.95 -13.15
CA PRO A 113 3.17 -28.26 -13.85
C PRO A 113 2.76 -27.63 -15.19
N THR A 114 1.78 -28.22 -15.88
CA THR A 114 1.20 -27.68 -17.11
C THR A 114 0.41 -26.40 -16.85
N ASP A 115 -0.29 -26.33 -15.72
CA ASP A 115 -1.07 -25.16 -15.31
C ASP A 115 -0.19 -23.99 -14.95
N VAL A 116 0.89 -24.27 -14.20
CA VAL A 116 1.92 -23.29 -13.88
C VAL A 116 2.55 -22.76 -15.16
N THR A 117 2.90 -23.63 -16.12
CA THR A 117 3.48 -23.19 -17.40
C THR A 117 2.51 -22.31 -18.18
N LEU A 118 1.24 -22.72 -18.29
CA LEU A 118 0.20 -21.98 -18.99
C LEU A 118 -0.08 -20.63 -18.33
N PHE A 119 -0.12 -20.59 -17.01
CA PHE A 119 -0.26 -19.37 -16.22
C PHE A 119 0.83 -18.36 -16.60
N TYR A 120 2.10 -18.78 -16.62
CA TYR A 120 3.21 -17.89 -16.97
C TYR A 120 3.19 -17.45 -18.43
N ASP A 121 2.82 -18.35 -19.35
CA ASP A 121 2.65 -18.00 -20.77
C ASP A 121 1.60 -16.91 -20.94
N LEU A 122 0.48 -16.99 -20.21
CA LEU A 122 -0.60 -16.01 -20.29
C LEU A 122 -0.27 -14.70 -19.58
N LEU A 123 0.31 -14.78 -18.38
CA LEU A 123 0.74 -13.61 -17.62
C LEU A 123 1.74 -12.76 -18.43
N SER A 124 2.64 -13.41 -19.18
CA SER A 124 3.60 -12.74 -20.07
C SER A 124 2.97 -11.85 -21.15
N LYS A 125 1.72 -12.14 -21.54
CA LYS A 125 0.99 -11.42 -22.58
C LYS A 125 0.24 -10.20 -22.05
N ASP A 126 0.19 -10.00 -20.73
CA ASP A 126 -0.61 -8.92 -20.14
C ASP A 126 0.19 -8.07 -19.13
N PRO A 127 0.93 -7.06 -19.63
CA PRO A 127 1.69 -6.15 -18.78
C PRO A 127 0.84 -5.38 -17.76
N LEU A 128 -0.44 -5.15 -18.05
CA LEU A 128 -1.33 -4.38 -17.16
C LEU A 128 -1.67 -5.13 -15.87
N ILE A 129 -1.82 -6.46 -15.95
CA ILE A 129 -2.06 -7.30 -14.77
C ILE A 129 -0.82 -7.33 -13.86
N LEU A 130 0.36 -7.30 -14.48
CA LEU A 130 1.65 -7.30 -13.80
C LEU A 130 1.96 -5.98 -13.09
N ASP A 131 1.47 -4.86 -13.65
CA ASP A 131 1.64 -3.52 -13.09
C ASP A 131 0.62 -3.18 -12.00
N GLN A 132 -0.56 -3.82 -12.02
CA GLN A 132 -1.62 -3.65 -11.01
C GLN A 132 -2.05 -5.01 -10.46
N PRO A 133 -1.16 -5.72 -9.75
CA PRO A 133 -1.45 -7.06 -9.31
C PRO A 133 -2.65 -7.06 -8.37
N ASP A 134 -3.62 -7.89 -8.72
CA ASP A 134 -4.78 -8.13 -7.86
C ASP A 134 -4.32 -8.83 -6.57
N ARG A 135 -4.95 -8.49 -5.44
CA ARG A 135 -4.71 -9.19 -4.16
C ARG A 135 -4.96 -10.68 -4.29
N ASP A 136 -5.92 -11.08 -5.12
CA ASP A 136 -6.26 -12.48 -5.34
C ASP A 136 -5.15 -13.23 -6.09
N LEU A 137 -4.52 -12.58 -7.07
CA LEU A 137 -3.40 -13.15 -7.81
C LEU A 137 -2.18 -13.34 -6.89
N ILE A 138 -1.83 -12.31 -6.12
CA ILE A 138 -0.74 -12.37 -5.12
C ILE A 138 -1.04 -13.47 -4.09
N THR A 139 -2.29 -13.61 -3.65
CA THR A 139 -2.69 -14.62 -2.65
C THR A 139 -2.44 -16.05 -3.12
N ALA A 140 -2.71 -16.35 -4.40
CA ALA A 140 -2.45 -17.67 -4.95
C ALA A 140 -0.95 -18.04 -4.88
N PHE A 141 -0.07 -17.08 -5.20
CA PHE A 141 1.36 -17.25 -4.99
C PHE A 141 1.70 -17.45 -3.50
N ARG A 142 1.16 -16.63 -2.59
CA ARG A 142 1.49 -16.70 -1.15
C ARG A 142 1.37 -18.12 -0.56
N THR A 143 0.45 -18.92 -1.04
CA THR A 143 0.23 -20.30 -0.59
C THR A 143 1.14 -21.35 -1.25
N GLN A 144 1.86 -20.99 -2.32
CA GLN A 144 2.62 -21.90 -3.20
C GLN A 144 3.95 -21.25 -3.65
N PRO A 145 4.99 -21.21 -2.79
CA PRO A 145 6.27 -20.55 -3.10
C PRO A 145 7.01 -21.13 -4.32
N GLU A 146 6.77 -22.40 -4.66
CA GLU A 146 7.28 -23.07 -5.86
C GLU A 146 6.83 -22.41 -7.17
N LEU A 147 5.70 -21.69 -7.17
CA LEU A 147 5.28 -20.93 -8.33
C LEU A 147 6.30 -19.86 -8.68
N LEU A 148 6.82 -19.12 -7.70
CA LEU A 148 7.83 -18.09 -7.92
C LEU A 148 9.17 -18.70 -8.36
N THR A 149 9.63 -19.73 -7.66
CA THR A 149 10.98 -20.28 -7.86
C THR A 149 11.09 -21.16 -9.10
N GLY A 150 10.04 -21.91 -9.44
CA GLY A 150 10.00 -22.81 -10.60
C GLY A 150 10.11 -22.10 -11.95
N GLN A 151 9.83 -20.79 -12.00
CA GLN A 151 9.95 -19.97 -13.21
C GLN A 151 10.75 -18.69 -12.95
N LEU A 152 11.66 -18.70 -11.97
CA LEU A 152 12.48 -17.53 -11.61
C LEU A 152 13.20 -16.94 -12.82
N ASN A 153 13.73 -17.77 -13.72
CA ASN A 153 14.39 -17.31 -14.94
C ASN A 153 13.47 -16.48 -15.86
N ARG A 154 12.16 -16.78 -15.91
CA ARG A 154 11.19 -15.99 -16.69
C ARG A 154 10.96 -14.63 -16.04
N TRP A 155 10.81 -14.59 -14.72
CA TRP A 155 10.70 -13.33 -13.99
C TRP A 155 11.94 -12.44 -14.19
N LEU A 156 13.13 -13.02 -14.06
CA LEU A 156 14.39 -12.30 -14.25
C LEU A 156 14.53 -11.78 -15.69
N ALA A 157 14.09 -12.56 -16.69
CA ALA A 157 14.07 -12.09 -18.07
C ALA A 157 13.12 -10.89 -18.26
N TRP A 158 11.96 -10.87 -17.61
CA TRP A 158 11.07 -9.71 -17.66
C TRP A 158 11.66 -8.46 -17.02
N LEU A 159 12.45 -8.60 -15.95
CA LEU A 159 13.19 -7.48 -15.40
C LEU A 159 14.11 -6.88 -16.48
N GLU A 160 14.90 -7.71 -17.17
CA GLU A 160 15.83 -7.27 -18.21
C GLU A 160 15.17 -6.66 -19.43
N GLU A 161 13.92 -7.05 -19.74
CA GLU A 161 13.13 -6.52 -20.86
C GLU A 161 12.39 -5.21 -20.53
N ASP A 162 12.68 -4.56 -19.40
CA ASP A 162 11.97 -3.37 -18.92
C ASP A 162 10.47 -3.61 -18.63
N ARG A 163 10.07 -4.87 -18.45
CA ARG A 163 8.70 -5.30 -18.12
C ARG A 163 8.54 -5.62 -16.65
N GLU A 164 9.16 -4.80 -15.81
CA GLU A 164 9.24 -4.99 -14.37
C GLU A 164 7.84 -5.06 -13.73
N PRO A 165 7.44 -6.24 -13.24
CA PRO A 165 6.15 -6.38 -12.60
C PRO A 165 6.27 -6.02 -11.11
N VAL A 166 5.42 -5.08 -10.63
CA VAL A 166 5.32 -4.73 -9.20
C VAL A 166 5.11 -6.00 -8.37
N ALA A 167 4.27 -6.90 -8.87
CA ALA A 167 3.94 -8.18 -8.26
C ALA A 167 5.18 -9.00 -7.88
N PHE A 168 6.23 -9.01 -8.71
CA PHE A 168 7.41 -9.83 -8.46
C PHE A 168 8.16 -9.38 -7.20
N TRP A 169 8.30 -8.08 -7.01
CA TRP A 169 8.92 -7.53 -5.80
C TRP A 169 8.08 -7.79 -4.56
N GLU A 170 6.76 -7.66 -4.66
CA GLU A 170 5.86 -8.00 -3.55
C GLU A 170 5.96 -9.46 -3.15
N LEU A 171 6.07 -10.36 -4.13
CA LEU A 171 6.27 -11.79 -3.90
C LEU A 171 7.62 -12.06 -3.24
N ILE A 172 8.71 -11.49 -3.74
CA ILE A 172 10.02 -11.60 -3.08
C ILE A 172 9.92 -11.13 -1.63
N ASN A 173 9.36 -9.95 -1.39
CA ASN A 173 9.20 -9.37 -0.06
C ASN A 173 8.39 -10.26 0.89
N TYR A 174 7.37 -10.92 0.37
CA TYR A 174 6.56 -11.86 1.14
C TYR A 174 7.31 -13.14 1.48
N TYR A 175 7.99 -13.77 0.51
CA TYR A 175 8.64 -15.05 0.74
C TYR A 175 9.97 -14.93 1.49
N TRP A 176 10.67 -13.80 1.35
CA TRP A 176 12.00 -13.60 1.92
C TRP A 176 12.07 -13.93 3.43
N PRO A 177 11.13 -13.47 4.27
CA PRO A 177 11.11 -13.85 5.69
C PRO A 177 10.45 -15.21 5.98
N LEU A 178 9.66 -15.79 5.08
CA LEU A 178 8.73 -16.88 5.40
C LEU A 178 9.14 -18.26 4.86
N TYR A 179 9.86 -18.36 3.73
CA TYR A 179 10.07 -19.64 3.05
C TYR A 179 11.56 -19.90 2.74
N PRO A 180 12.29 -20.61 3.62
CA PRO A 180 13.73 -20.81 3.50
C PRO A 180 14.17 -21.43 2.16
N GLY A 181 13.38 -22.36 1.60
CA GLY A 181 13.68 -22.99 0.30
C GLY A 181 13.65 -22.01 -0.86
N ALA A 182 12.62 -21.15 -0.94
CA ALA A 182 12.54 -20.12 -1.97
C ALA A 182 13.60 -19.04 -1.79
N VAL A 183 13.91 -18.70 -0.54
CA VAL A 183 15.01 -17.81 -0.18
C VAL A 183 16.35 -18.32 -0.69
N THR A 184 16.63 -19.63 -0.61
CA THR A 184 17.89 -20.18 -1.12
C THR A 184 18.06 -19.89 -2.61
N THR A 185 17.04 -20.15 -3.43
CA THR A 185 17.10 -19.86 -4.88
C THR A 185 17.21 -18.36 -5.15
N LEU A 186 16.46 -17.52 -4.44
CA LEU A 186 16.54 -16.06 -4.60
C LEU A 186 17.88 -15.47 -4.15
N ARG A 187 18.55 -16.10 -3.17
CA ARG A 187 19.87 -15.67 -2.68
C ARG A 187 20.96 -15.85 -3.74
N GLU A 188 20.86 -16.85 -4.60
CA GLU A 188 21.81 -17.05 -5.71
C GLU A 188 21.71 -15.90 -6.73
N GLU A 189 20.52 -15.37 -6.94
CA GLU A 189 20.24 -14.26 -7.86
C GLU A 189 20.29 -12.87 -7.20
N LEU A 190 20.61 -12.82 -5.91
CA LEU A 190 20.62 -11.59 -5.11
C LEU A 190 21.48 -10.47 -5.74
N PRO A 191 22.70 -10.73 -6.26
CA PRO A 191 23.48 -9.68 -6.92
C PRO A 191 22.77 -9.05 -8.13
N ARG A 192 22.08 -9.86 -8.95
CA ARG A 192 21.35 -9.40 -10.13
C ARG A 192 20.12 -8.59 -9.74
N LEU A 193 19.36 -9.08 -8.76
CA LEU A 193 18.20 -8.37 -8.19
C LEU A 193 18.60 -7.04 -7.56
N LYS A 194 19.73 -6.98 -6.83
CA LYS A 194 20.27 -5.73 -6.27
C LYS A 194 20.61 -4.72 -7.36
N ASN A 195 21.41 -5.11 -8.35
CA ASN A 195 21.82 -4.22 -9.43
C ASN A 195 20.60 -3.66 -10.18
N TYR A 196 19.60 -4.51 -10.39
CA TYR A 196 18.37 -4.11 -11.05
C TYR A 196 17.52 -3.18 -10.19
N GLY A 197 17.29 -3.51 -8.92
CA GLY A 197 16.57 -2.63 -7.99
C GLY A 197 17.24 -1.25 -7.85
N LEU A 198 18.57 -1.22 -7.81
CA LEU A 198 19.33 0.04 -7.78
C LEU A 198 19.10 0.87 -9.04
N SER A 199 19.22 0.27 -10.23
CA SER A 199 19.02 1.00 -11.49
C SER A 199 17.60 1.58 -11.59
N ARG A 200 16.62 0.91 -11.00
CA ARG A 200 15.22 1.38 -10.93
C ARG A 200 15.02 2.52 -9.97
N LEU A 201 15.57 2.45 -8.76
CA LEU A 201 15.54 3.60 -7.85
C LEU A 201 16.33 4.79 -8.42
N GLU A 202 17.34 4.54 -9.26
CA GLU A 202 18.05 5.58 -10.01
C GLU A 202 17.22 6.16 -11.18
N ALA A 203 16.26 5.43 -11.75
CA ALA A 203 15.43 5.99 -12.82
C ALA A 203 14.56 7.18 -12.35
N GLY A 204 14.24 7.24 -11.05
CA GLY A 204 13.61 8.39 -10.41
C GLY A 204 12.26 8.09 -9.74
N PRO A 205 11.64 9.11 -9.10
CA PRO A 205 10.48 8.94 -8.24
C PRO A 205 9.13 8.84 -8.97
N GLU A 206 9.11 8.77 -10.31
CA GLU A 206 7.87 8.78 -11.10
C GLU A 206 7.01 7.50 -10.90
N GLN A 207 7.57 6.47 -10.27
CA GLN A 207 6.93 5.18 -10.02
C GLN A 207 6.96 4.86 -8.52
N VAL A 208 6.03 5.48 -7.78
CA VAL A 208 5.96 5.43 -6.31
C VAL A 208 5.81 3.99 -5.80
N GLU A 209 4.78 3.27 -6.25
CA GLU A 209 4.50 1.90 -5.81
C GLU A 209 5.69 0.96 -6.06
N ARG A 210 6.32 1.06 -7.24
CA ARG A 210 7.54 0.30 -7.58
C ARG A 210 8.70 0.63 -6.64
N SER A 211 8.92 1.92 -6.37
CA SER A 211 10.00 2.35 -5.49
C SER A 211 9.82 1.82 -4.06
N GLU A 212 8.59 1.79 -3.55
CA GLU A 212 8.29 1.28 -2.21
C GLU A 212 8.58 -0.21 -2.07
N VAL A 213 8.11 -1.03 -3.02
CA VAL A 213 8.32 -2.48 -2.97
C VAL A 213 9.81 -2.83 -3.12
N ILE A 214 10.55 -2.09 -3.94
CA ILE A 214 12.01 -2.25 -4.10
C ILE A 214 12.76 -1.83 -2.83
N LEU A 215 12.40 -0.70 -2.21
CA LEU A 215 13.02 -0.28 -0.94
C LEU A 215 12.79 -1.29 0.17
N ASN A 216 11.60 -1.89 0.24
CA ASN A 216 11.32 -2.95 1.19
C ASN A 216 12.20 -4.19 0.95
N PHE A 217 12.44 -4.55 -0.32
CA PHE A 217 13.39 -5.61 -0.68
C PHE A 217 14.80 -5.30 -0.16
N PHE A 218 15.29 -4.08 -0.34
CA PHE A 218 16.61 -3.67 0.17
C PHE A 218 16.70 -3.75 1.71
N ARG A 219 15.62 -3.42 2.42
CA ARG A 219 15.56 -3.56 3.90
C ARG A 219 15.63 -5.02 4.34
N LEU A 220 14.94 -5.91 3.64
CA LEU A 220 14.88 -7.34 3.98
C LEU A 220 16.18 -8.09 3.65
N THR A 221 16.92 -7.64 2.65
CA THR A 221 18.12 -8.32 2.14
C THR A 221 19.45 -7.81 2.71
N GLU A 222 19.39 -6.90 3.70
CA GLU A 222 20.55 -6.36 4.44
C GLU A 222 21.67 -5.87 3.50
N VAL A 223 21.31 -5.11 2.47
CA VAL A 223 22.27 -4.59 1.49
C VAL A 223 23.16 -3.53 2.12
N ASP A 224 24.42 -3.45 1.66
CA ASP A 224 25.31 -2.36 2.03
C ASP A 224 24.64 -1.03 1.67
N GLY A 225 24.30 -0.26 2.70
CA GLY A 225 23.56 1.00 2.57
C GLY A 225 24.29 2.03 1.71
N ASN A 226 25.59 1.87 1.46
CA ASN A 226 26.39 2.78 0.65
C ASN A 226 25.89 2.91 -0.79
N GLU A 227 25.42 1.81 -1.40
CA GLU A 227 24.93 1.79 -2.78
C GLU A 227 23.59 2.55 -2.90
N LEU A 228 22.81 2.60 -1.81
CA LEU A 228 21.49 3.21 -1.78
C LEU A 228 21.54 4.73 -1.49
N ILE A 229 22.68 5.28 -1.11
CA ILE A 229 22.78 6.70 -0.69
C ILE A 229 22.22 7.65 -1.75
N GLN A 230 22.66 7.53 -3.00
CA GLN A 230 22.23 8.45 -4.06
C GLN A 230 20.76 8.26 -4.44
N PRO A 231 20.27 7.03 -4.68
CA PRO A 231 18.85 6.79 -4.90
C PRO A 231 17.96 7.33 -3.76
N LEU A 232 18.30 7.05 -2.50
CA LEU A 232 17.51 7.51 -1.35
C LEU A 232 17.50 9.03 -1.23
N LYS A 233 18.63 9.70 -1.47
CA LYS A 233 18.71 11.17 -1.50
C LYS A 233 17.82 11.75 -2.60
N ARG A 234 17.77 11.10 -3.76
CA ARG A 234 16.91 11.49 -4.88
C ARG A 234 15.44 11.33 -4.53
N LEU A 235 15.05 10.16 -3.99
CA LEU A 235 13.68 9.91 -3.56
C LEU A 235 13.23 10.94 -2.52
N PHE A 236 13.97 11.10 -1.43
CA PHE A 236 13.65 12.11 -0.41
C PHE A 236 13.56 13.54 -0.98
N GLY A 237 14.40 13.86 -1.96
CA GLY A 237 14.50 15.20 -2.52
C GLY A 237 13.55 15.53 -3.66
N GLN A 238 13.01 14.54 -4.36
CA GLN A 238 12.29 14.75 -5.63
C GLN A 238 10.90 14.14 -5.67
N THR A 239 10.61 13.11 -4.86
CA THR A 239 9.25 12.56 -4.80
C THR A 239 8.27 13.58 -4.22
N ALA A 240 7.02 13.51 -4.71
CA ALA A 240 5.87 14.17 -4.11
C ALA A 240 5.20 13.29 -3.05
N ASP A 241 5.46 11.98 -3.07
CA ASP A 241 4.90 11.05 -2.11
C ASP A 241 5.58 11.17 -0.74
N ARG A 242 4.78 11.53 0.27
CA ARG A 242 5.27 11.73 1.63
C ARG A 242 5.80 10.43 2.23
N GLU A 243 5.09 9.32 2.10
CA GLU A 243 5.45 8.07 2.76
C GLU A 243 6.75 7.50 2.20
N LEU A 244 6.90 7.53 0.89
CA LEU A 244 8.13 7.15 0.19
C LEU A 244 9.30 8.07 0.58
N ALA A 245 9.09 9.39 0.66
CA ALA A 245 10.13 10.33 1.08
C ALA A 245 10.63 10.03 2.51
N PHE A 246 9.70 9.86 3.45
CA PHE A 246 10.01 9.58 4.85
C PHE A 246 10.59 8.17 5.06
N THR A 247 10.24 7.21 4.21
CA THR A 247 10.88 5.90 4.17
C THR A 247 12.32 6.00 3.70
N ALA A 248 12.57 6.74 2.61
CA ALA A 248 13.92 6.97 2.11
C ALA A 248 14.81 7.73 3.13
N ALA A 249 14.24 8.71 3.82
CA ALA A 249 14.93 9.46 4.86
C ALA A 249 15.30 8.58 6.06
N ARG A 250 14.38 7.70 6.51
CA ARG A 250 14.68 6.71 7.58
C ARG A 250 15.84 5.81 7.19
N MET A 251 15.81 5.25 5.98
CA MET A 251 16.89 4.37 5.51
C MET A 251 18.25 5.08 5.41
N LEU A 252 18.29 6.36 5.01
CA LEU A 252 19.54 7.14 5.06
C LEU A 252 20.06 7.30 6.48
N LEU A 253 19.18 7.64 7.42
CA LEU A 253 19.53 7.88 8.81
C LEU A 253 19.93 6.59 9.55
N ASP A 254 19.24 5.46 9.28
CA ASP A 254 19.61 4.13 9.75
C ASP A 254 21.03 3.75 9.31
N GLY A 255 21.43 4.14 8.08
CA GLY A 255 22.78 3.98 7.56
C GLY A 255 23.81 5.00 8.08
N GLY A 256 23.42 5.90 8.99
CA GLY A 256 24.30 6.97 9.51
C GLY A 256 24.59 8.08 8.51
N HIS A 257 23.79 8.21 7.45
CA HIS A 257 23.98 9.22 6.40
C HIS A 257 23.12 10.46 6.64
N ALA A 258 23.71 11.63 6.43
CA ALA A 258 23.00 12.90 6.55
C ALA A 258 21.98 13.13 5.41
N LEU A 259 20.84 13.72 5.76
CA LEU A 259 19.83 14.13 4.78
C LEU A 259 20.30 15.34 3.95
N PRO A 260 19.92 15.44 2.65
CA PRO A 260 20.19 16.62 1.84
C PRO A 260 19.58 17.89 2.45
N ARG A 261 20.40 18.91 2.72
CA ARG A 261 19.97 20.18 3.35
C ARG A 261 18.89 20.92 2.57
N SER A 262 18.97 20.92 1.23
CA SER A 262 17.97 21.57 0.37
C SER A 262 16.61 20.90 0.48
N SER A 263 16.58 19.57 0.44
CA SER A 263 15.37 18.75 0.62
C SER A 263 14.82 18.92 2.03
N LEU A 264 15.67 18.91 3.07
CA LEU A 264 15.24 19.13 4.44
C LEU A 264 14.56 20.50 4.60
N LYS A 265 15.14 21.57 4.03
CA LYS A 265 14.52 22.90 4.01
C LYS A 265 13.15 22.89 3.32
N ARG A 266 13.01 22.16 2.21
CA ARG A 266 11.73 22.02 1.48
C ARG A 266 10.67 21.37 2.38
N TRP A 267 10.98 20.23 3.00
CA TRP A 267 10.05 19.53 3.88
C TRP A 267 9.69 20.36 5.12
N LEU A 268 10.66 21.06 5.74
CA LEU A 268 10.40 21.94 6.87
C LEU A 268 9.58 23.20 6.52
N SER A 269 9.48 23.56 5.24
CA SER A 269 8.69 24.72 4.81
C SER A 269 7.20 24.43 4.65
N VAL A 270 6.80 23.17 4.65
CA VAL A 270 5.40 22.73 4.55
C VAL A 270 4.90 22.36 5.94
N ASP A 271 3.81 22.97 6.40
CA ASP A 271 3.28 22.77 7.76
C ASP A 271 2.94 21.30 8.05
N GLU A 272 2.27 20.63 7.12
CA GLU A 272 1.90 19.20 7.23
C GLU A 272 3.10 18.26 7.39
N HIS A 273 4.29 18.68 6.98
CA HIS A 273 5.51 17.86 7.01
C HIS A 273 6.47 18.30 8.12
N TYR A 274 6.24 19.47 8.71
CA TYR A 274 7.15 20.08 9.66
C TYR A 274 7.34 19.21 10.90
N LEU A 275 6.28 18.92 11.66
CA LEU A 275 6.36 18.09 12.86
C LEU A 275 6.85 16.66 12.56
N PRO A 276 6.35 15.95 11.51
CA PRO A 276 6.91 14.65 11.12
C PRO A 276 8.42 14.68 10.83
N THR A 277 8.92 15.75 10.19
CA THR A 277 10.35 15.92 9.89
C THR A 277 11.17 16.14 11.16
N ILE A 278 10.69 16.98 12.08
CA ILE A 278 11.34 17.21 13.38
C ILE A 278 11.40 15.91 14.18
N ARG A 279 10.28 15.17 14.29
CA ARG A 279 10.21 13.86 14.97
C ARG A 279 11.18 12.85 14.37
N LEU A 280 11.23 12.80 13.03
CA LEU A 280 12.19 11.93 12.34
C LEU A 280 13.62 12.29 12.75
N LEU A 281 14.02 13.56 12.66
CA LEU A 281 15.38 13.96 13.00
C LEU A 281 15.71 13.74 14.49
N GLN A 282 14.76 13.95 15.39
CA GLN A 282 14.95 13.69 16.81
C GLN A 282 15.22 12.21 17.08
N ARG A 283 14.45 11.31 16.48
CA ARG A 283 14.61 9.87 16.66
C ARG A 283 16.03 9.38 16.33
N TYR A 284 16.75 10.09 15.49
CA TYR A 284 18.12 9.77 15.05
C TYR A 284 19.18 10.71 15.64
N ASP A 285 18.84 11.52 16.66
CA ASP A 285 19.74 12.51 17.27
C ASP A 285 20.32 13.53 16.27
N GLN A 286 19.57 13.83 15.20
CA GLN A 286 19.98 14.72 14.10
C GLN A 286 19.21 16.06 14.11
N LEU A 287 18.56 16.46 15.21
CA LEU A 287 17.87 17.76 15.28
C LEU A 287 18.78 18.95 14.98
N SER A 288 20.08 18.84 15.29
CA SER A 288 21.10 19.84 14.96
C SER A 288 21.24 20.14 13.46
N LEU A 289 20.75 19.25 12.58
CA LEU A 289 20.69 19.50 11.13
C LEU A 289 19.64 20.55 10.76
N VAL A 290 18.64 20.80 11.62
CA VAL A 290 17.60 21.81 11.39
C VAL A 290 18.22 23.20 11.55
N PRO A 291 18.24 24.02 10.49
CA PRO A 291 18.72 25.39 10.62
C PRO A 291 17.92 26.14 11.69
N LYS A 292 18.59 26.81 12.63
CA LYS A 292 17.92 27.56 13.73
C LYS A 292 16.76 28.44 13.25
N ARG A 293 16.92 29.12 12.11
CA ARG A 293 15.87 29.97 11.50
C ARG A 293 14.59 29.23 11.05
N LEU A 294 14.66 27.91 10.87
CA LEU A 294 13.54 27.07 10.47
C LEU A 294 12.95 26.30 11.65
N TYR A 295 13.68 26.23 12.77
CA TYR A 295 13.20 25.63 14.00
C TYR A 295 12.31 26.64 14.73
N SER A 296 11.02 26.33 14.82
CA SER A 296 10.01 27.06 15.57
C SER A 296 9.31 26.10 16.53
N GLU A 297 9.46 26.37 17.83
CA GLU A 297 8.73 25.69 18.90
C GLU A 297 7.23 25.99 18.83
N GLU A 298 6.85 27.18 18.37
CA GLU A 298 5.45 27.54 18.16
C GLU A 298 4.82 26.63 17.09
N ARG A 299 5.49 26.40 15.96
CA ARG A 299 4.98 25.49 14.92
C ARG A 299 4.88 24.04 15.41
N ILE A 300 5.80 23.62 16.29
CA ILE A 300 5.74 22.31 16.96
C ILE A 300 4.50 22.25 17.85
N ALA A 301 4.35 23.22 18.75
CA ALA A 301 3.25 23.32 19.70
C ALA A 301 1.89 23.36 19.00
N ARG A 302 1.77 24.12 17.91
CA ARG A 302 0.55 24.17 17.10
C ARG A 302 0.20 22.81 16.52
N ALA A 303 1.15 22.15 15.85
CA ALA A 303 0.91 20.84 15.24
C ALA A 303 0.56 19.76 16.28
N GLN A 304 1.14 19.85 17.49
CA GLN A 304 0.79 18.98 18.60
C GLN A 304 -0.63 19.24 19.11
N LEU A 305 -1.06 20.51 19.21
CA LEU A 305 -2.42 20.86 19.58
C LEU A 305 -3.45 20.36 18.58
N GLU A 306 -3.17 20.54 17.28
CA GLU A 306 -4.05 20.07 16.21
C GLU A 306 -4.19 18.53 16.24
N ALA A 307 -3.10 17.81 16.50
CA ALA A 307 -3.13 16.36 16.68
C ALA A 307 -3.90 15.94 17.94
N TYR A 308 -3.74 16.67 19.05
CA TYR A 308 -4.48 16.44 20.29
C TYR A 308 -5.98 16.67 20.10
N PHE A 309 -6.38 17.78 19.47
CA PHE A 309 -7.79 18.06 19.16
C PHE A 309 -8.40 17.00 18.24
N ALA A 310 -7.63 16.50 17.26
CA ALA A 310 -8.09 15.40 16.41
C ALA A 310 -8.28 14.09 17.19
N ALA A 311 -7.45 13.81 18.20
CA ALA A 311 -7.57 12.61 19.03
C ALA A 311 -8.71 12.70 20.05
N GLU A 312 -9.00 13.89 20.57
CA GLU A 312 -10.05 14.17 21.55
C GLU A 312 -11.40 14.60 20.93
N ASP A 313 -11.54 14.50 19.60
CA ASP A 313 -12.72 14.94 18.85
C ASP A 313 -13.14 16.40 19.13
N VAL A 314 -12.17 17.28 19.40
CA VAL A 314 -12.39 18.71 19.63
C VAL A 314 -12.46 19.42 18.27
N ALA A 315 -13.67 19.68 17.80
CA ALA A 315 -13.89 20.46 16.59
C ALA A 315 -13.59 21.95 16.83
N TYR A 316 -12.78 22.55 15.96
CA TYR A 316 -12.49 23.98 15.95
C TYR A 316 -12.59 24.56 14.54
N GLU A 317 -12.97 25.83 14.43
CA GLU A 317 -13.12 26.54 13.14
C GLU A 317 -11.87 27.33 12.77
N GLU A 318 -11.28 28.02 13.75
CA GLU A 318 -10.07 28.83 13.59
C GLU A 318 -9.16 28.60 14.79
N LEU A 319 -7.84 28.49 14.55
CA LEU A 319 -6.81 28.40 15.58
C LEU A 319 -5.80 29.54 15.37
N THR A 320 -5.73 30.45 16.34
CA THR A 320 -4.91 31.66 16.27
C THR A 320 -3.90 31.72 17.38
N PHE A 321 -2.64 32.03 17.07
CA PHE A 321 -1.63 32.26 18.09
C PHE A 321 -1.94 33.52 18.89
N TYR A 322 -1.98 33.39 20.23
CA TYR A 322 -2.29 34.50 21.14
C TYR A 322 -1.03 35.08 21.79
N GLY A 323 -0.10 34.24 22.23
CA GLY A 323 1.10 34.69 22.92
C GLY A 323 1.85 33.55 23.59
N THR A 324 2.83 33.92 24.42
CA THR A 324 3.61 32.97 25.22
C THR A 324 3.58 33.33 26.69
N GLN A 325 3.68 32.32 27.54
CA GLN A 325 3.84 32.48 28.98
C GLN A 325 5.09 31.72 29.45
N ILE A 326 5.88 32.33 30.33
CA ILE A 326 7.07 31.70 30.92
C ILE A 326 6.78 31.45 32.40
N ILE A 327 6.90 30.20 32.82
CA ILE A 327 6.62 29.77 34.19
C ILE A 327 7.84 29.03 34.74
N ARG A 328 8.15 29.29 36.01
CA ARG A 328 9.24 28.61 36.71
C ARG A 328 8.72 27.38 37.43
N TYR A 329 9.23 26.21 37.08
CA TYR A 329 8.88 24.93 37.69
C TYR A 329 10.14 24.13 37.99
N GLU A 330 10.20 23.52 39.18
CA GLU A 330 11.37 22.77 39.68
C GLU A 330 12.71 23.53 39.52
N GLY A 331 12.65 24.86 39.64
CA GLY A 331 13.82 25.73 39.53
C GLY A 331 14.24 26.11 38.10
N LYS A 332 13.63 25.53 37.06
CA LYS A 332 13.85 25.84 35.64
C LYS A 332 12.71 26.68 35.05
N GLU A 333 13.02 27.49 34.05
CA GLU A 333 12.02 28.28 33.33
C GLU A 333 11.52 27.50 32.10
N HIS A 334 10.20 27.40 31.98
CA HIS A 334 9.51 26.72 30.90
C HIS A 334 8.61 27.69 30.15
N ARG A 335 8.57 27.57 28.83
CA ARG A 335 7.75 28.36 27.92
C ARG A 335 6.53 27.56 27.49
N PHE A 336 5.39 28.23 27.51
CA PHE A 336 4.09 27.76 27.05
C PHE A 336 3.58 28.68 25.96
N PHE A 337 3.00 28.08 24.92
CA PHE A 337 2.37 28.76 23.79
C PHE A 337 0.86 28.76 23.99
N LEU A 338 0.26 29.93 23.84
CA LEU A 338 -1.16 30.17 24.05
C LEU A 338 -1.83 30.34 22.67
N TYR A 339 -2.93 29.64 22.47
CA TYR A 339 -3.74 29.72 21.25
C TYR A 339 -5.18 30.06 21.59
N ARG A 340 -5.81 30.85 20.74
CA ARG A 340 -7.25 31.09 20.77
C ARG A 340 -7.92 30.30 19.67
N TYR A 341 -9.05 29.69 19.98
CA TYR A 341 -9.84 28.97 19.00
C TYR A 341 -11.33 29.17 19.18
N ASP A 342 -12.06 28.96 18.09
CA ASP A 342 -13.51 29.01 18.07
C ASP A 342 -14.05 27.60 17.88
N SER A 343 -15.09 27.22 18.63
CA SER A 343 -15.63 25.86 18.66
C SER A 343 -17.15 25.87 18.83
N GLN A 344 -17.86 25.08 18.02
CA GLN A 344 -19.31 24.90 18.11
C GLN A 344 -20.10 26.23 18.10
N GLY A 345 -19.69 27.19 17.25
CA GLY A 345 -20.31 28.52 17.18
C GLY A 345 -20.07 29.42 18.41
N ARG A 346 -19.16 29.03 19.31
CA ARG A 346 -18.71 29.84 20.44
C ARG A 346 -17.29 30.35 20.18
N VAL A 347 -17.10 31.63 20.42
CA VAL A 347 -15.85 32.33 20.13
C VAL A 347 -14.97 32.49 21.36
N ASN A 348 -13.66 32.54 21.18
CA ASN A 348 -12.65 32.84 22.22
C ASN A 348 -12.41 31.75 23.27
N HIS A 349 -12.32 30.49 22.87
CA HIS A 349 -11.68 29.50 23.72
C HIS A 349 -10.16 29.73 23.75
N LEU A 350 -9.50 29.20 24.78
CA LEU A 350 -8.07 29.28 25.01
C LEU A 350 -7.49 27.87 25.09
N ALA A 351 -6.34 27.64 24.46
CA ALA A 351 -5.56 26.43 24.58
C ALA A 351 -4.12 26.78 24.93
N VAL A 352 -3.47 25.90 25.67
CA VAL A 352 -2.10 26.05 26.14
C VAL A 352 -1.33 24.79 25.82
N VAL A 353 -0.15 24.96 25.24
CA VAL A 353 0.75 23.88 24.85
C VAL A 353 2.14 24.26 25.31
N GLY A 354 2.83 23.44 26.08
CA GLY A 354 4.15 23.89 26.54
C GLY A 354 5.00 22.91 27.31
N GLY A 355 5.84 23.47 28.20
CA GLY A 355 6.94 22.76 28.84
C GLY A 355 8.29 22.94 28.13
N PHE A 356 8.34 23.72 27.04
CA PHE A 356 9.57 23.97 26.28
C PHE A 356 10.60 24.72 27.14
N PRO A 357 11.92 24.48 26.98
CA PRO A 357 12.93 25.26 27.70
C PRO A 357 12.81 26.76 27.38
N ALA A 358 12.80 27.63 28.40
CA ALA A 358 12.76 29.07 28.16
C ALA A 358 14.12 29.63 27.68
N GLU A 359 15.22 28.96 28.03
CA GLU A 359 16.57 29.33 27.57
C GLU A 359 16.75 29.00 26.08
N GLU A 360 17.15 30.01 25.30
CA GLU A 360 17.53 29.80 23.91
C GLU A 360 18.85 29.01 23.85
N GLY A 361 18.81 27.76 23.40
CA GLY A 361 20.05 27.01 23.26
C GLY A 361 19.92 25.67 22.57
N GLU A 362 18.96 24.86 23.02
CA GLU A 362 18.86 23.47 22.61
C GLU A 362 17.57 23.22 21.82
N GLN A 363 17.73 22.67 20.61
CA GLN A 363 16.60 22.22 19.80
C GLN A 363 16.10 20.91 20.41
N ILE A 364 15.08 21.01 21.25
CA ILE A 364 14.45 19.86 21.93
C ILE A 364 12.99 19.81 21.52
N LEU A 365 12.57 18.65 21.01
CA LEU A 365 11.16 18.32 20.87
C LEU A 365 10.76 17.44 22.06
N LEU A 366 9.66 17.79 22.72
CA LEU A 366 9.11 17.02 23.82
C LEU A 366 8.05 16.07 23.27
N ASP A 367 8.22 14.76 23.47
CA ASP A 367 7.26 13.77 22.98
C ASP A 367 5.91 13.90 23.71
N ASP A 368 5.95 14.07 25.03
CA ASP A 368 4.78 14.28 25.89
C ASP A 368 4.65 15.77 26.24
N THR A 369 4.33 16.59 25.25
CA THR A 369 4.11 18.03 25.49
C THR A 369 2.78 18.21 26.22
N PRO A 370 2.75 18.79 27.44
CA PRO A 370 1.51 19.07 28.14
C PRO A 370 0.61 20.03 27.34
N ILE A 371 -0.64 19.64 27.18
CA ILE A 371 -1.68 20.38 26.46
C ILE A 371 -2.92 20.49 27.36
N ASN A 372 -3.47 21.69 27.47
CA ASN A 372 -4.72 21.95 28.18
C ASN A 372 -5.54 22.99 27.42
N HIS A 373 -6.86 22.97 27.56
CA HIS A 373 -7.74 23.94 26.90
C HIS A 373 -9.00 24.25 27.71
N SER A 374 -9.52 25.45 27.52
CA SER A 374 -10.74 25.91 28.17
C SER A 374 -11.98 25.25 27.54
N MET A 375 -12.81 24.63 28.37
CA MET A 375 -14.12 24.10 27.96
C MET A 375 -15.17 25.19 27.67
N MET A 376 -14.98 26.38 28.25
CA MET A 376 -15.89 27.52 28.10
C MET A 376 -15.19 28.71 27.44
N PRO A 377 -15.93 29.54 26.70
CA PRO A 377 -15.42 30.79 26.15
C PRO A 377 -14.82 31.71 27.22
N VAL A 378 -13.65 32.27 26.92
CA VAL A 378 -12.92 33.16 27.82
C VAL A 378 -13.12 34.61 27.37
N SER A 379 -13.62 35.44 28.28
CA SER A 379 -13.76 36.89 28.00
C SER A 379 -12.38 37.54 27.89
N ARG A 380 -12.22 38.55 27.03
CA ARG A 380 -10.94 39.27 26.85
C ARG A 380 -10.29 39.75 28.16
N ARG A 381 -11.08 40.12 29.16
CA ARG A 381 -10.59 40.59 30.48
C ARG A 381 -10.01 39.49 31.36
N ARG A 382 -10.32 38.22 31.07
CA ARG A 382 -9.94 37.05 31.88
C ARG A 382 -8.96 36.13 31.16
N ILE A 383 -8.47 36.50 29.97
CA ILE A 383 -7.59 35.62 29.19
C ILE A 383 -6.27 35.35 29.93
N GLU A 384 -5.67 36.37 30.55
CA GLU A 384 -4.42 36.20 31.30
C GLU A 384 -4.62 35.32 32.53
N GLU A 385 -5.67 35.57 33.31
CA GLU A 385 -6.06 34.76 34.47
C GLU A 385 -6.34 33.29 34.07
N GLU A 386 -7.06 33.07 32.97
CA GLU A 386 -7.35 31.73 32.49
C GLU A 386 -6.12 31.02 31.93
N ALA A 387 -5.22 31.73 31.25
CA ALA A 387 -3.95 31.18 30.78
C ALA A 387 -3.11 30.69 31.96
N GLU A 388 -3.00 31.50 33.02
CA GLU A 388 -2.34 31.11 34.28
C GLU A 388 -2.96 29.86 34.89
N ASN A 389 -4.29 29.80 35.00
CA ASN A 389 -4.99 28.63 35.53
C ASN A 389 -4.73 27.37 34.70
N LEU A 390 -4.80 27.46 33.37
CA LEU A 390 -4.58 26.32 32.49
C LEU A 390 -3.15 25.79 32.58
N VAL A 391 -2.15 26.67 32.71
CA VAL A 391 -0.76 26.22 32.93
C VAL A 391 -0.57 25.67 34.33
N ASP A 392 -1.10 26.32 35.37
CA ASP A 392 -1.02 25.82 36.74
C ASP A 392 -1.61 24.41 36.86
N ASP A 393 -2.71 24.13 36.16
CA ASP A 393 -3.31 22.81 36.10
C ASP A 393 -2.42 21.79 35.37
N LEU A 394 -1.71 22.19 34.32
CA LEU A 394 -0.72 21.34 33.64
C LEU A 394 0.46 20.99 34.54
N MET A 395 0.88 21.89 35.42
CA MET A 395 2.04 21.69 36.30
C MET A 395 1.71 20.95 37.60
N ARG A 396 0.43 20.67 37.87
CA ARG A 396 -0.03 19.89 39.04
C ARG A 396 -0.09 18.38 38.77
N TRP A 397 -0.06 17.98 37.50
CA TRP A 397 -0.03 16.60 37.02
C TRP A 397 1.42 16.20 36.73
#